data_AF-A0A964EUF0-F1
#
_entry.id   AF-A0A964EUF0-F1
#
_cell.length_a   1.000
_cell.length_b   1.000
_cell.length_c   1.000
_cell.angle_alpha   90.00
_cell.angle_beta   90.00
_cell.angle_gamma   90.00
#
_symmetry.space_group_name_H-M   'P 1'
#
loop_
_entity.id
_entity.type
_entity.pdbx_description
1 polymer ?
#
loop_
_entity_poly.entity_id
_entity_poly.type
_entity_poly.pdbx_seq_one_letter_code
_entity_poly.pdbx_strand_id
1 'polypeptide(L)'
;MIAGLLAALLACDRPAPVSGDPQRLAEALALAGTDPAAAAPVCEGIQDAGMRQDCLWSAAEALGAVDPEAAAALCARFDDLTAEECWFQLAEATLDPAYCPKAGRFSQRCALHMYKRRLNDWMDLERHRPGTVEAEARAHMTEVGLRVESPGGWYATYRFLVARDREMDPETCGDVDEERVQRFCTNAFRTMKRTLRSEPRRVDVGRRSRGDGVEGPPR
;
A
#
# COMPACT_ATOMS: atom_id res chain seq x y z
N MET A 1 42.64 -55.58 2.50
CA MET A 1 43.14 -54.38 1.80
C MET A 1 42.06 -53.96 0.82
N ILE A 2 41.78 -52.65 0.66
CA ILE A 2 40.64 -52.03 -0.05
C ILE A 2 39.47 -51.69 0.89
N ALA A 3 39.54 -50.52 1.54
CA ALA A 3 38.40 -49.72 2.00
C ALA A 3 38.93 -48.37 2.56
N GLY A 4 39.68 -47.63 1.74
CA GLY A 4 40.34 -46.38 2.15
C GLY A 4 40.21 -45.30 1.08
N LEU A 5 39.07 -45.22 0.41
CA LEU A 5 38.88 -44.33 -0.75
C LEU A 5 37.42 -43.86 -0.88
N LEU A 6 36.87 -43.23 0.16
CA LEU A 6 35.50 -42.68 0.10
C LEU A 6 35.27 -41.53 1.10
N ALA A 7 36.27 -40.67 1.31
CA ALA A 7 36.16 -39.51 2.20
C ALA A 7 36.67 -38.20 1.57
N ALA A 8 36.61 -38.06 0.23
CA ALA A 8 37.16 -36.90 -0.48
C ALA A 8 36.18 -36.20 -1.45
N LEU A 9 34.86 -36.47 -1.37
CA LEU A 9 33.87 -35.88 -2.29
C LEU A 9 32.72 -35.12 -1.60
N LEU A 10 32.87 -34.76 -0.31
CA LEU A 10 31.91 -33.94 0.44
C LEU A 10 32.50 -32.59 0.89
N ALA A 11 33.54 -32.10 0.20
CA ALA A 11 33.88 -30.69 0.28
C ALA A 11 32.81 -29.95 -0.53
N CYS A 12 31.72 -29.57 0.13
CA CYS A 12 30.79 -28.58 -0.40
C CYS A 12 31.63 -27.38 -0.86
N ASP A 13 31.57 -27.06 -2.15
CA ASP A 13 31.97 -25.76 -2.68
C ASP A 13 31.23 -24.71 -1.87
N ARG A 14 31.88 -24.19 -0.83
CA ARG A 14 31.47 -22.92 -0.23
C ARG A 14 31.76 -21.91 -1.34
N PRO A 15 30.75 -21.28 -1.95
CA PRO A 15 31.01 -20.20 -2.88
C PRO A 15 31.94 -19.23 -2.16
N ALA A 16 33.02 -18.85 -2.83
CA ALA A 16 33.96 -17.87 -2.30
C ALA A 16 33.16 -16.65 -1.80
N PRO A 17 33.58 -16.00 -0.71
CA PRO A 17 32.92 -14.77 -0.26
C PRO A 17 32.83 -13.83 -1.45
N VAL A 18 31.59 -13.55 -1.87
CA VAL A 18 31.34 -12.62 -2.95
C VAL A 18 31.92 -11.31 -2.46
N SER A 19 32.88 -10.75 -3.18
CA SER A 19 33.50 -9.48 -2.85
C SER A 19 33.04 -8.43 -3.86
N GLY A 20 32.96 -7.18 -3.43
CA GLY A 20 32.48 -6.09 -4.28
C GLY A 20 30.97 -5.88 -4.20
N ASP A 21 30.37 -5.49 -5.32
CA ASP A 21 29.01 -4.95 -5.37
C ASP A 21 27.90 -5.89 -4.87
N PRO A 22 27.89 -7.20 -5.19
CA PRO A 22 26.83 -8.08 -4.68
C PRO A 22 26.83 -8.23 -3.15
N GLN A 23 28.01 -8.13 -2.53
CA GLN A 23 28.12 -8.15 -1.06
C GLN A 23 27.53 -6.89 -0.44
N ARG A 24 27.86 -5.73 -1.02
CA ARG A 24 27.31 -4.43 -0.59
C ARG A 24 25.80 -4.38 -0.78
N LEU A 25 25.29 -4.90 -1.89
CA LEU A 25 23.85 -5.00 -2.13
C LEU A 25 23.18 -5.87 -1.05
N ALA A 26 23.73 -7.07 -0.77
CA ALA A 26 23.19 -7.94 0.26
C ALA A 26 23.21 -7.31 1.66
N GLU A 27 24.29 -6.60 2.00
CA GLU A 27 24.40 -5.83 3.24
C GLU A 27 23.35 -4.71 3.32
N ALA A 28 23.23 -3.90 2.27
CA ALA A 28 22.26 -2.81 2.22
C ALA A 28 20.81 -3.31 2.31
N LEU A 29 20.48 -4.42 1.66
CA LEU A 29 19.14 -5.03 1.75
C LEU A 29 18.85 -5.58 3.16
N ALA A 30 19.86 -6.12 3.86
CA ALA A 30 19.71 -6.51 5.26
C ALA A 30 19.51 -5.30 6.18
N LEU A 31 20.21 -4.19 5.91
CA LEU A 31 20.03 -2.93 6.62
C LEU A 31 18.65 -2.33 6.34
N ALA A 32 18.15 -2.37 5.11
CA ALA A 32 16.82 -1.84 4.77
C ALA A 32 15.70 -2.44 5.64
N GLY A 33 15.86 -3.67 6.14
CA GLY A 33 14.91 -4.29 7.06
C GLY A 33 15.07 -3.93 8.54
N THR A 34 16.21 -3.39 8.95
CA THR A 34 16.57 -3.20 10.38
C THR A 34 16.95 -1.76 10.73
N ASP A 35 17.71 -1.10 9.86
CA ASP A 35 18.08 0.31 9.90
C ASP A 35 18.04 0.89 8.47
N PRO A 36 16.85 1.31 7.99
CA PRO A 36 16.68 1.84 6.64
C PRO A 36 17.56 3.06 6.33
N ALA A 37 17.88 3.87 7.34
CA ALA A 37 18.72 5.06 7.16
C ALA A 37 20.18 4.68 6.86
N ALA A 38 20.66 3.56 7.39
CA ALA A 38 22.00 3.05 7.12
C ALA A 38 22.14 2.37 5.74
N ALA A 39 21.04 1.95 5.11
CA ALA A 39 21.09 1.23 3.84
C ALA A 39 21.58 2.10 2.67
N ALA A 40 21.08 3.34 2.55
CA ALA A 40 21.38 4.21 1.41
C ALA A 40 22.89 4.55 1.26
N PRO A 41 23.64 4.88 2.32
CA PRO A 41 25.10 5.04 2.23
C PRO A 41 25.84 3.80 1.71
N VAL A 42 25.38 2.60 2.06
CA VAL A 42 25.98 1.34 1.55
C VAL A 42 25.67 1.17 0.07
N CYS A 43 24.45 1.51 -0.36
CA CYS A 43 24.07 1.52 -1.77
C CYS A 43 24.96 2.46 -2.62
N GLU A 44 25.33 3.64 -2.11
CA GLU A 44 26.24 4.56 -2.83
C GLU A 44 27.61 3.94 -3.13
N GLY A 45 28.05 3.00 -2.31
CA GLY A 45 29.32 2.30 -2.50
C GLY A 45 29.30 1.32 -3.68
N ILE A 46 28.13 0.94 -4.19
CA ILE A 46 27.99 0.00 -5.31
C ILE A 46 28.45 0.69 -6.60
N GLN A 47 29.38 0.05 -7.33
CA GLN A 47 29.97 0.62 -8.54
C GLN A 47 29.06 0.43 -9.76
N ASP A 48 28.49 -0.76 -9.93
CA ASP A 48 27.51 -1.05 -10.95
C ASP A 48 26.28 -0.13 -10.80
N ALA A 49 25.99 0.62 -11.86
CA ALA A 49 24.96 1.66 -11.81
C ALA A 49 23.56 1.06 -11.63
N GLY A 50 23.28 -0.10 -12.24
CA GLY A 50 21.98 -0.76 -12.14
C GLY A 50 21.75 -1.29 -10.72
N MET A 51 22.70 -2.04 -10.17
CA MET A 51 22.63 -2.52 -8.79
C MET A 51 22.54 -1.38 -7.77
N ARG A 52 23.26 -0.27 -8.00
CA ARG A 52 23.17 0.92 -7.14
C ARG A 52 21.77 1.51 -7.18
N GLN A 53 21.16 1.65 -8.37
CA GLN A 53 19.79 2.16 -8.50
C GLN A 53 18.77 1.24 -7.82
N ASP A 54 18.83 -0.06 -8.06
CA ASP A 54 17.93 -1.04 -7.42
C ASP A 54 18.08 -1.03 -5.89
N CYS A 55 19.32 -0.91 -5.40
CA CYS A 55 19.59 -0.79 -3.96
C CYS A 55 18.97 0.48 -3.36
N LEU A 56 19.20 1.63 -3.99
CA LEU A 56 18.65 2.91 -3.53
C LEU A 56 17.12 2.91 -3.56
N TRP A 57 16.52 2.22 -4.54
CA TRP A 57 15.08 2.03 -4.62
C TRP A 57 14.57 1.28 -3.39
N SER A 58 15.16 0.12 -3.08
CA SER A 58 14.78 -0.65 -1.89
C SER A 58 14.97 0.13 -0.58
N ALA A 59 16.03 0.94 -0.49
CA ALA A 59 16.24 1.84 0.66
C ALA A 59 15.14 2.90 0.77
N ALA A 60 14.74 3.53 -0.34
CA ALA A 60 13.66 4.52 -0.36
C ALA A 60 12.31 3.91 0.05
N GLU A 61 11.97 2.71 -0.43
CA GLU A 61 10.77 1.99 -0.01
C GLU A 61 10.76 1.72 1.51
N ALA A 62 11.87 1.23 2.05
CA ALA A 62 12.00 0.95 3.48
C ALA A 62 11.91 2.23 4.32
N LEU A 63 12.49 3.34 3.84
CA LEU A 63 12.43 4.64 4.50
C LEU A 63 11.02 5.23 4.50
N GLY A 64 10.21 4.99 3.46
CA GLY A 64 8.89 5.62 3.32
C GLY A 64 7.96 5.43 4.53
N ALA A 65 8.12 4.35 5.31
CA ALA A 65 7.33 4.09 6.50
C ALA A 65 7.90 4.69 7.80
N VAL A 66 9.20 5.00 7.85
CA VAL A 66 9.90 5.41 9.09
C VAL A 66 10.45 6.84 9.04
N ASP A 67 10.91 7.26 7.87
CA ASP A 67 11.44 8.60 7.59
C ASP A 67 11.07 9.00 6.14
N PRO A 68 9.86 9.54 5.95
CA PRO A 68 9.38 9.95 4.64
C PRO A 68 10.20 11.06 3.98
N GLU A 69 10.85 11.92 4.77
CA GLU A 69 11.66 13.02 4.25
C GLU A 69 12.96 12.49 3.63
N ALA A 70 13.61 11.53 4.31
CA ALA A 70 14.75 10.82 3.75
C ALA A 70 14.38 10.01 2.49
N ALA A 71 13.22 9.32 2.51
CA ALA A 71 12.71 8.63 1.33
C ALA A 71 12.45 9.60 0.16
N ALA A 72 11.84 10.75 0.44
CA ALA A 72 11.60 11.81 -0.54
C ALA A 72 12.91 12.33 -1.15
N ALA A 73 13.94 12.51 -0.33
CA ALA A 73 15.26 12.92 -0.79
C ALA A 73 15.89 11.88 -1.73
N LEU A 74 15.67 10.57 -1.48
CA LEU A 74 16.09 9.52 -2.41
C LEU A 74 15.27 9.51 -3.70
N CYS A 75 13.93 9.62 -3.61
CA CYS A 75 13.07 9.66 -4.80
C CYS A 75 13.43 10.80 -5.76
N ALA A 76 13.88 11.94 -5.22
CA ALA A 76 14.32 13.09 -6.02
C ALA A 76 15.61 12.86 -6.83
N ARG A 77 16.32 11.75 -6.60
CA ARG A 77 17.59 11.41 -7.25
C ARG A 77 17.44 10.44 -8.41
N PHE A 78 16.28 9.81 -8.54
CA PHE A 78 15.96 9.00 -9.71
C PHE A 78 15.56 9.90 -10.87
N ASP A 79 15.68 9.35 -12.07
CA ASP A 79 15.22 9.97 -13.30
C ASP A 79 13.96 9.27 -13.85
N ASP A 80 13.25 9.96 -14.73
CA ASP A 80 12.15 9.43 -15.55
C ASP A 80 11.11 8.62 -14.76
N LEU A 81 10.82 7.41 -15.23
CA LEU A 81 9.78 6.54 -14.72
C LEU A 81 10.07 6.08 -13.29
N THR A 82 11.34 5.84 -12.96
CA THR A 82 11.75 5.41 -11.62
C THR A 82 11.47 6.51 -10.59
N ALA A 83 11.73 7.79 -10.92
CA ALA A 83 11.35 8.88 -10.02
C ALA A 83 9.83 8.89 -9.77
N GLU A 84 9.03 8.79 -10.84
CA GLU A 84 7.57 8.82 -10.77
C GLU A 84 7.00 7.66 -9.95
N GLU A 85 7.52 6.44 -10.11
CA GLU A 85 7.12 5.28 -9.33
C GLU A 85 7.55 5.41 -7.86
N CYS A 86 8.74 5.95 -7.57
CA CYS A 86 9.21 6.15 -6.20
C CYS A 86 8.29 7.11 -5.45
N TRP A 87 7.94 8.24 -6.06
CA TRP A 87 6.99 9.19 -5.47
C TRP A 87 5.59 8.60 -5.28
N PHE A 88 5.15 7.75 -6.20
CA PHE A 88 3.90 7.02 -6.07
C PHE A 88 3.92 6.09 -4.85
N GLN A 89 4.97 5.27 -4.70
CA GLN A 89 5.12 4.36 -3.56
C GLN A 89 5.24 5.13 -2.23
N LEU A 90 5.97 6.24 -2.22
CA LEU A 90 6.08 7.09 -1.03
C LEU A 90 4.73 7.67 -0.59
N ALA A 91 3.91 8.12 -1.54
CA ALA A 91 2.55 8.56 -1.26
C ALA A 91 1.71 7.43 -0.64
N GLU A 92 1.86 6.19 -1.13
CA GLU A 92 1.15 5.02 -0.59
C GLU A 92 1.60 4.64 0.81
N ALA A 93 2.91 4.67 1.06
CA ALA A 93 3.49 4.33 2.35
C ALA A 93 3.06 5.31 3.45
N THR A 94 2.99 6.60 3.10
CA THR A 94 2.68 7.69 4.05
C THR A 94 1.19 8.04 4.12
N LEU A 95 0.39 7.59 3.15
CA LEU A 95 -0.99 8.05 2.91
C LEU A 95 -1.11 9.57 2.73
N ASP A 96 -0.03 10.22 2.28
CA ASP A 96 0.04 11.65 2.04
C ASP A 96 -0.11 11.98 0.54
N PRO A 97 -1.26 12.56 0.13
CA PRO A 97 -1.50 12.93 -1.26
C PRO A 97 -0.60 14.07 -1.74
N ALA A 98 0.11 14.79 -0.86
CA ALA A 98 1.04 15.84 -1.26
C ALA A 98 2.21 15.31 -2.12
N TYR A 99 2.51 14.00 -2.06
CA TYR A 99 3.49 13.36 -2.93
C TYR A 99 2.95 13.01 -4.32
N CYS A 100 1.63 12.87 -4.50
CA CYS A 100 1.05 12.46 -5.79
C CYS A 100 1.39 13.38 -6.98
N PRO A 101 1.45 14.73 -6.85
CA PRO A 101 1.90 15.59 -7.94
C PRO A 101 3.33 15.29 -8.42
N LYS A 102 4.20 14.77 -7.54
CA LYS A 102 5.58 14.40 -7.89
C LYS A 102 5.67 13.07 -8.65
N ALA A 103 4.62 12.25 -8.61
CA ALA A 103 4.53 10.99 -9.36
C ALA A 103 4.27 11.17 -10.88
N GLY A 104 4.39 12.39 -11.41
CA GLY A 104 4.33 12.69 -12.84
C GLY A 104 3.14 12.05 -13.57
N ARG A 105 3.42 11.15 -14.53
CA ARG A 105 2.38 10.45 -15.30
C ARG A 105 1.44 9.60 -14.45
N PHE A 106 1.88 9.18 -13.26
CA PHE A 106 1.07 8.42 -12.31
C PHE A 106 0.28 9.28 -11.31
N SER A 107 0.43 10.60 -11.33
CA SER A 107 -0.22 11.52 -10.37
C SER A 107 -1.72 11.27 -10.17
N GLN A 108 -2.49 11.11 -11.24
CA GLN A 108 -3.93 10.84 -11.17
C GLN A 108 -4.25 9.43 -10.65
N ARG A 109 -3.40 8.45 -10.94
CA ARG A 109 -3.56 7.08 -10.41
C ARG A 109 -3.19 7.04 -8.93
N CYS A 110 -2.18 7.81 -8.51
CA CYS A 110 -1.79 7.99 -7.11
C CYS A 110 -2.94 8.60 -6.32
N ALA A 111 -3.48 9.74 -6.79
CA ALA A 111 -4.61 10.40 -6.16
C ALA A 111 -5.84 9.49 -6.07
N LEU A 112 -6.11 8.69 -7.11
CA LEU A 112 -7.18 7.69 -7.07
C LEU A 112 -6.94 6.60 -6.02
N HIS A 113 -5.68 6.18 -5.81
CA HIS A 113 -5.39 5.21 -4.77
C HIS A 113 -5.53 5.81 -3.37
N MET A 114 -5.07 7.04 -3.17
CA MET A 114 -5.27 7.79 -1.92
C MET A 114 -6.76 7.95 -1.60
N TYR A 115 -7.55 8.35 -2.60
CA TYR A 115 -9.00 8.43 -2.50
C TYR A 115 -9.62 7.11 -2.03
N LYS A 116 -9.29 6.00 -2.71
CA LYS A 116 -9.81 4.66 -2.39
C LYS A 116 -9.50 4.21 -0.97
N ARG A 117 -8.28 4.49 -0.49
CA ARG A 117 -7.84 4.13 0.88
C ARG A 117 -8.67 4.87 1.93
N ARG A 118 -9.05 6.12 1.66
CA ARG A 118 -9.84 6.97 2.56
C ARG A 118 -11.35 6.72 2.53
N LEU A 119 -11.88 5.97 1.55
CA LEU A 119 -13.33 5.71 1.44
C LEU A 119 -13.93 5.13 2.72
N ASN A 120 -13.22 4.22 3.39
CA ASN A 120 -13.67 3.64 4.66
C ASN A 120 -13.76 4.66 5.81
N ASP A 121 -12.98 5.74 5.76
CA ASP A 121 -12.87 6.68 6.87
C ASP A 121 -14.03 7.68 6.91
N TRP A 122 -14.54 8.08 5.74
CA TRP A 122 -15.60 9.08 5.65
C TRP A 122 -16.95 8.52 5.20
N MET A 123 -16.97 7.40 4.46
CA MET A 123 -18.22 6.88 3.90
C MET A 123 -18.99 6.01 4.88
N ASP A 124 -19.94 6.65 5.58
CA ASP A 124 -20.88 6.04 6.52
C ASP A 124 -22.27 5.85 5.88
N LEU A 125 -22.64 4.60 5.57
CA LEU A 125 -23.91 4.29 4.89
C LEU A 125 -25.15 4.76 5.65
N GLU A 126 -25.11 4.90 6.97
CA GLU A 126 -26.28 5.35 7.74
C GLU A 126 -26.55 6.84 7.54
N ARG A 127 -25.52 7.61 7.19
CA ARG A 127 -25.58 9.07 7.02
C ARG A 127 -25.71 9.51 5.57
N HIS A 128 -25.25 8.67 4.65
CA HIS A 128 -25.06 9.03 3.27
C HIS A 128 -26.32 8.72 2.43
N ARG A 129 -27.11 9.75 2.13
CA ARG A 129 -28.27 9.67 1.22
C ARG A 129 -27.85 10.03 -0.21
N PRO A 130 -28.61 9.59 -1.25
CA PRO A 130 -28.40 10.07 -2.61
C PRO A 130 -28.37 11.61 -2.65
N GLY A 131 -27.35 12.19 -3.30
CA GLY A 131 -27.13 13.63 -3.36
C GLY A 131 -26.17 14.19 -2.30
N THR A 132 -26.06 13.58 -1.11
CA THR A 132 -25.05 13.99 -0.11
C THR A 132 -23.71 13.32 -0.37
N VAL A 133 -23.74 12.05 -0.80
CA VAL A 133 -22.53 11.30 -1.20
C VAL A 133 -21.74 12.03 -2.27
N GLU A 134 -22.39 12.54 -3.30
CA GLU A 134 -21.70 13.17 -4.42
C GLU A 134 -20.99 14.47 -4.01
N ALA A 135 -21.58 15.24 -3.10
CA ALA A 135 -20.97 16.45 -2.57
C ALA A 135 -19.73 16.12 -1.72
N GLU A 136 -19.83 15.13 -0.83
CA GLU A 136 -18.71 14.70 0.02
C GLU A 136 -17.61 14.02 -0.79
N ALA A 137 -17.97 13.14 -1.73
CA ALA A 137 -17.04 12.53 -2.66
C ALA A 137 -16.24 13.58 -3.42
N ARG A 138 -16.90 14.61 -3.95
CA ARG A 138 -16.24 15.73 -4.64
C ARG A 138 -15.23 16.45 -3.74
N ALA A 139 -15.59 16.71 -2.49
CA ALA A 139 -14.68 17.33 -1.52
C ALA A 139 -13.43 16.46 -1.29
N HIS A 140 -13.61 15.17 -1.04
CA HIS A 140 -12.50 14.25 -0.80
C HIS A 140 -11.65 13.96 -2.05
N MET A 141 -12.24 13.92 -3.25
CA MET A 141 -11.47 13.84 -4.50
C MET A 141 -10.58 15.07 -4.65
N THR A 142 -11.12 16.26 -4.40
CA THR A 142 -10.38 17.52 -4.47
C THR A 142 -9.23 17.55 -3.46
N GLU A 143 -9.49 17.10 -2.22
CA GLU A 143 -8.51 17.05 -1.13
C GLU A 143 -7.27 16.21 -1.49
N VAL A 144 -7.46 15.07 -2.16
CA VAL A 144 -6.34 14.19 -2.56
C VAL A 144 -5.77 14.53 -3.94
N GLY A 145 -6.21 15.62 -4.57
CA GLY A 145 -5.75 16.04 -5.90
C GLY A 145 -6.29 15.20 -7.06
N LEU A 146 -7.36 14.44 -6.85
CA LEU A 146 -8.04 13.69 -7.91
C LEU A 146 -8.99 14.62 -8.67
N ARG A 147 -8.90 14.62 -10.00
CA ARG A 147 -9.84 15.40 -10.84
C ARG A 147 -11.25 14.86 -10.69
N VAL A 148 -12.19 15.72 -10.32
CA VAL A 148 -13.57 15.33 -10.06
C VAL A 148 -14.31 14.91 -11.33
N GLU A 149 -13.87 15.38 -12.49
CA GLU A 149 -14.43 15.01 -13.79
C GLU A 149 -13.92 13.62 -14.24
N SER A 150 -12.91 13.07 -13.56
CA SER A 150 -12.38 11.75 -13.88
C SER A 150 -13.37 10.66 -13.47
N PRO A 151 -13.71 9.71 -14.37
CA PRO A 151 -14.63 8.62 -14.03
C PRO A 151 -14.09 7.70 -12.92
N GLY A 152 -12.77 7.68 -12.69
CA GLY A 152 -12.14 6.78 -11.74
C GLY A 152 -12.59 6.99 -10.28
N GLY A 153 -12.74 8.25 -9.86
CA GLY A 153 -13.19 8.59 -8.50
C GLY A 153 -14.65 8.18 -8.28
N TRP A 154 -15.52 8.51 -9.23
CA TRP A 154 -16.94 8.12 -9.18
C TRP A 154 -17.13 6.62 -9.20
N TYR A 155 -16.41 5.91 -10.08
CA TYR A 155 -16.44 4.45 -10.11
C TYR A 155 -16.03 3.85 -8.76
N ALA A 156 -14.97 4.36 -8.12
CA ALA A 156 -14.55 3.90 -6.81
C ALA A 156 -15.61 4.15 -5.72
N THR A 157 -16.22 5.34 -5.73
CA THR A 157 -17.29 5.76 -4.81
C THR A 157 -18.49 4.83 -4.90
N TYR A 158 -19.06 4.69 -6.09
CA TYR A 158 -20.28 3.90 -6.28
C TYR A 158 -20.01 2.41 -6.09
N ARG A 159 -18.85 1.90 -6.51
CA ARG A 159 -18.47 0.51 -6.22
C ARG A 159 -18.42 0.25 -4.72
N PHE A 160 -17.89 1.19 -3.94
CA PHE A 160 -17.81 1.07 -2.49
C PHE A 160 -19.21 1.08 -1.85
N LEU A 161 -20.08 2.01 -2.25
CA LEU A 161 -21.47 2.06 -1.79
C LEU A 161 -22.21 0.75 -2.06
N VAL A 162 -22.17 0.27 -3.31
CA VAL A 162 -22.84 -0.98 -3.71
C VAL A 162 -22.29 -2.17 -2.93
N ALA A 163 -20.97 -2.21 -2.68
CA ALA A 163 -20.34 -3.30 -1.93
C ALA A 163 -20.71 -3.32 -0.43
N ARG A 164 -21.17 -2.20 0.15
CA ARG A 164 -21.57 -2.14 1.56
C ARG A 164 -23.09 -2.17 1.77
N ASP A 165 -23.88 -1.56 0.88
CA ASP A 165 -25.35 -1.49 1.00
C ASP A 165 -26.03 -2.84 0.77
N ARG A 166 -25.44 -3.66 -0.10
CA ARG A 166 -25.93 -5.00 -0.38
C ARG A 166 -24.79 -5.98 -0.15
N GLU A 167 -25.05 -7.06 0.58
CA GLU A 167 -24.27 -8.28 0.36
C GLU A 167 -24.57 -8.67 -1.09
N MET A 168 -23.71 -8.25 -2.00
CA MET A 168 -23.95 -8.50 -3.41
C MET A 168 -23.97 -10.01 -3.61
N ASP A 169 -25.15 -10.51 -3.94
CA ASP A 169 -25.41 -11.92 -4.08
C ASP A 169 -24.66 -12.43 -5.32
N PRO A 170 -23.76 -13.43 -5.20
CA PRO A 170 -23.13 -14.06 -6.35
C PRO A 170 -24.13 -14.55 -7.40
N GLU A 171 -25.37 -14.88 -7.00
CA GLU A 171 -26.46 -15.26 -7.90
C GLU A 171 -26.87 -14.12 -8.84
N THR A 172 -26.59 -12.86 -8.49
CA THR A 172 -26.84 -11.69 -9.36
C THR A 172 -25.97 -11.72 -10.63
N CYS A 173 -24.84 -12.44 -10.63
CA CYS A 173 -24.10 -12.68 -11.87
C CYS A 173 -24.74 -13.77 -12.75
N GLY A 174 -25.64 -14.58 -12.20
CA GLY A 174 -26.33 -15.66 -12.91
C GLY A 174 -27.11 -15.15 -14.11
N ASP A 175 -27.66 -13.94 -13.99
CA ASP A 175 -28.50 -13.29 -15.01
C ASP A 175 -27.68 -12.55 -16.09
N VAL A 176 -26.35 -12.60 -16.05
CA VAL A 176 -25.49 -11.98 -17.06
C VAL A 176 -25.28 -12.96 -18.22
N ASP A 177 -25.98 -12.70 -19.33
CA ASP A 177 -25.98 -13.56 -20.52
C ASP A 177 -24.59 -13.70 -21.20
N GLU A 178 -23.73 -12.69 -21.05
CA GLU A 178 -22.40 -12.73 -21.64
C GLU A 178 -21.40 -13.46 -20.72
N GLU A 179 -20.99 -14.67 -21.09
CA GLU A 179 -20.10 -15.55 -20.30
C GLU A 179 -18.82 -14.84 -19.83
N ARG A 180 -18.25 -13.96 -20.66
CA ARG A 180 -17.05 -13.18 -20.31
C ARG A 180 -17.34 -12.20 -19.17
N VAL A 181 -18.47 -11.53 -19.22
CA VAL A 181 -18.91 -10.55 -18.22
C VAL A 181 -19.35 -11.28 -16.95
N GLN A 182 -20.05 -12.40 -17.07
CA GLN A 182 -20.42 -13.27 -15.95
C GLN A 182 -19.18 -13.77 -15.18
N ARG A 183 -18.15 -14.23 -15.89
CA ARG A 183 -16.89 -14.69 -15.28
C ARG A 183 -16.16 -13.55 -14.57
N PHE A 184 -16.12 -12.37 -15.18
CA PHE A 184 -15.54 -11.17 -14.58
C PHE A 184 -16.30 -10.77 -13.31
N CYS A 185 -17.63 -10.71 -13.39
CA CYS A 185 -18.56 -10.45 -12.29
C CYS A 185 -18.32 -11.42 -11.12
N THR A 186 -18.29 -12.72 -11.40
CA THR A 186 -18.07 -13.78 -10.41
C THR A 186 -16.69 -13.68 -9.73
N ASN A 187 -15.64 -13.41 -10.52
CA ASN A 187 -14.29 -13.25 -9.98
C ASN A 187 -14.15 -11.96 -9.14
N ALA A 188 -14.77 -10.86 -9.57
CA ALA A 188 -14.82 -9.63 -8.79
C ALA A 188 -15.49 -9.86 -7.42
N PHE A 189 -16.57 -10.65 -7.37
CA PHE A 189 -17.23 -11.03 -6.12
C PHE A 189 -16.34 -11.80 -5.16
N ARG A 190 -15.67 -12.84 -5.67
CA ARG A 190 -14.77 -13.66 -4.84
C ARG A 190 -13.65 -12.82 -4.24
N THR A 191 -13.10 -11.88 -4.99
CA THR A 191 -12.04 -10.98 -4.52
C THR A 191 -12.56 -10.03 -3.45
N MET A 192 -13.70 -9.37 -3.66
CA MET A 192 -14.27 -8.43 -2.67
C MET A 192 -14.63 -9.12 -1.34
N LYS A 193 -15.23 -10.32 -1.39
CA LYS A 193 -15.60 -11.08 -0.18
C LYS A 193 -14.38 -11.47 0.66
N ARG A 194 -13.22 -11.70 0.02
CA ARG A 194 -11.96 -11.95 0.74
C ARG A 194 -11.46 -10.69 1.44
N THR A 195 -11.43 -9.56 0.72
CA THR A 195 -10.94 -8.27 1.26
C THR A 195 -11.78 -7.80 2.46
N LEU A 196 -13.12 -7.87 2.36
CA LEU A 196 -14.01 -7.46 3.44
C LEU A 196 -13.93 -8.38 4.68
N ARG A 197 -13.56 -9.67 4.51
CA ARG A 197 -13.38 -10.61 5.62
C ARG A 197 -12.02 -10.53 6.29
N SER A 198 -11.00 -10.01 5.60
CA SER A 198 -9.65 -9.85 6.15
C SER A 198 -9.45 -8.60 7.00
N GLU A 199 -10.40 -7.65 6.98
CA GLU A 199 -10.34 -6.51 7.89
C GLU A 199 -10.69 -6.97 9.31
N PRO A 200 -9.81 -6.79 10.31
CA PRO A 200 -10.14 -7.10 11.69
C PRO A 200 -11.35 -6.25 12.08
N ARG A 201 -12.45 -6.91 12.49
CA ARG A 201 -13.60 -6.21 13.08
C ARG A 201 -13.06 -5.30 14.17
N ARG A 202 -13.19 -3.97 14.00
CA ARG A 202 -12.90 -3.01 15.07
C ARG A 202 -13.72 -3.49 16.27
N VAL A 203 -13.02 -4.02 17.28
CA VAL A 203 -13.63 -4.33 18.56
C VAL A 203 -14.10 -3.00 19.10
N ASP A 204 -15.40 -2.89 19.32
CA ASP A 204 -16.03 -1.71 19.88
C ASP A 204 -15.48 -1.51 21.31
N VAL A 205 -14.39 -0.74 21.44
CA VAL A 205 -13.78 -0.44 22.73
C VAL A 205 -14.65 0.61 23.42
N GLY A 206 -15.70 0.11 24.05
CA GLY A 206 -16.23 0.62 25.31
C GLY A 206 -16.59 2.09 25.36
N ARG A 207 -17.85 2.39 25.02
CA ARG A 207 -18.61 3.47 25.67
C ARG A 207 -18.75 3.13 27.15
N ARG A 208 -17.73 3.43 27.97
CA ARG A 208 -17.85 3.41 29.43
C ARG A 208 -18.82 4.51 29.83
N SER A 209 -19.98 4.08 30.30
CA SER A 209 -20.95 4.89 31.02
C SER A 209 -20.24 5.68 32.12
N ARG A 210 -20.23 7.01 32.01
CA ARG A 210 -19.98 7.88 33.16
C ARG A 210 -21.16 7.71 34.11
N GLY A 211 -20.90 7.08 35.25
CA GLY A 211 -21.74 7.22 36.43
C GLY A 211 -21.36 8.52 37.11
N ASP A 212 -22.23 9.51 37.07
CA ASP A 212 -22.16 10.68 37.95
C ASP A 212 -23.16 10.44 39.08
N GLY A 213 -22.64 9.98 40.22
CA GLY A 213 -23.32 10.02 41.50
C GLY A 213 -23.07 11.37 42.15
N VAL A 214 -24.15 12.06 42.56
CA VAL A 214 -24.10 13.19 43.49
C VAL A 214 -25.18 12.94 44.54
N GLU A 215 -24.80 12.33 45.66
CA GLU A 215 -25.58 12.36 46.90
C GLU A 215 -25.16 13.60 47.71
N GLY A 216 -26.13 14.44 48.04
CA GLY A 216 -25.94 15.67 48.83
C GLY A 216 -25.87 15.41 50.34
N PRO A 217 -25.46 16.42 51.14
CA PRO A 217 -25.24 16.26 52.58
C PRO A 217 -26.55 16.35 53.38
N PRO A 218 -26.60 15.74 54.57
CA PRO A 218 -27.82 15.67 55.38
C PRO A 218 -28.11 17.00 56.09
N ARG A 219 -29.40 17.28 56.30
CA ARG A 219 -29.92 18.24 57.29
C ARG A 219 -30.67 17.48 58.37
#